data_AF-A0A378VTP8-F1
#
_entry.id   AF-A0A378VTP8-F1
#
_cell.length_a   1.000
_cell.length_b   1.000
_cell.length_c   1.000
_cell.angle_alpha   90.00
_cell.angle_beta   90.00
_cell.angle_gamma   90.00
#
_symmetry.space_group_name_H-M   'P 1'
#
loop_
_entity.id
_entity.type
_entity.pdbx_description
1 polymer ?
#
loop_
_entity_poly.entity_id
_entity_poly.type
_entity_poly.pdbx_seq_one_letter_code
_entity_poly.pdbx_strand_id
1 'polypeptide(L)'
;MRRYLNTCLARDLGVAANLAFSLPAGLTWKLMKKLIPGIPELSPFAPEVMRWRLLDLFRSAEFQNGAEFEDVRNVLQDYLGSGESADYQLAGQLADIFDQYLVYRPQWIDAWQQGRILGLGDDEIWQSKLWRYLDDGRQSAPHRVALWEKLLAALDKDKLPERYFVFGISTMAPMYLQLLHKLSEHCDVFVFALNPSGMYWGNVIEAAQILKGGGDPDLTQAGHPLLASLGKQGRDFFDFLNEMEIEEETPVFEEGGRDTLLHALQTDIQT
;
A
#
# COMPACT_ATOMS: atom_id res chain seq x y z
N MET A 1 -7.34 14.92 -5.20
CA MET A 1 -8.18 15.04 -4.00
C MET A 1 -7.85 16.27 -3.13
N ARG A 2 -6.65 16.41 -2.54
CA ARG A 2 -6.25 17.57 -1.68
C ARG A 2 -6.74 18.94 -2.18
N ARG A 3 -6.40 19.29 -3.43
CA ARG A 3 -6.78 20.57 -4.04
C ARG A 3 -8.30 20.73 -4.16
N TYR A 4 -9.01 19.67 -4.52
CA TYR A 4 -10.46 19.67 -4.63
C TYR A 4 -11.11 19.95 -3.27
N LEU A 5 -10.71 19.23 -2.22
CA LEU A 5 -11.21 19.43 -0.86
C LEU A 5 -10.95 20.84 -0.34
N ASN A 6 -9.75 21.38 -0.53
CA ASN A 6 -9.44 22.77 -0.16
C ASN A 6 -10.36 23.77 -0.86
N THR A 7 -10.56 23.62 -2.18
CA THR A 7 -11.41 24.54 -2.94
C THR A 7 -12.88 24.43 -2.56
N CYS A 8 -13.41 23.22 -2.40
CA CYS A 8 -14.81 23.02 -2.02
C CYS A 8 -15.08 23.56 -0.61
N LEU A 9 -14.25 23.21 0.37
CA LEU A 9 -14.39 23.72 1.74
C LEU A 9 -14.26 25.26 1.78
N ALA A 10 -13.33 25.84 1.02
CA ALA A 10 -13.20 27.30 0.97
C ALA A 10 -14.41 27.98 0.31
N ARG A 11 -15.05 27.33 -0.68
CA ARG A 11 -16.26 27.83 -1.32
C ARG A 11 -17.44 27.81 -0.36
N ASP A 12 -17.61 26.71 0.37
CA ASP A 12 -18.81 26.49 1.19
C ASP A 12 -18.70 27.16 2.57
N LEU A 13 -17.49 27.24 3.14
CA LEU A 13 -17.23 27.82 4.46
C LEU A 13 -16.60 29.24 4.39
N GLY A 14 -16.29 29.73 3.19
CA GLY A 14 -15.59 31.01 2.97
C GLY A 14 -14.07 30.95 3.16
N VAL A 15 -13.54 29.99 3.92
CA VAL A 15 -12.10 29.75 4.09
C VAL A 15 -11.81 28.27 4.37
N ALA A 16 -10.74 27.74 3.77
CA ALA A 16 -10.18 26.43 4.11
C ALA A 16 -8.74 26.62 4.62
N ALA A 17 -8.54 26.44 5.93
CA ALA A 17 -7.26 26.59 6.58
C ALA A 17 -7.04 25.47 7.61
N ASN A 18 -5.79 25.27 8.02
CA ASN A 18 -5.40 24.26 9.02
C ASN A 18 -5.77 22.80 8.66
N LEU A 19 -5.81 22.47 7.37
CA LEU A 19 -6.07 21.12 6.87
C LEU A 19 -4.75 20.37 6.63
N ALA A 20 -4.56 19.25 7.33
CA ALA A 20 -3.36 18.42 7.22
C ALA A 20 -3.63 17.17 6.36
N PHE A 21 -3.06 17.13 5.17
CA PHE A 21 -3.24 16.00 4.23
C PHE A 21 -2.01 15.10 4.22
N SER A 22 -2.20 13.82 4.55
CA SER A 22 -1.15 12.81 4.52
C SER A 22 -1.56 11.64 3.63
N LEU A 23 -0.61 11.08 2.87
CA LEU A 23 -0.78 9.76 2.27
C LEU A 23 -0.68 8.70 3.37
N PRO A 24 -1.25 7.48 3.21
CA PRO A 24 -1.23 6.44 4.25
C PRO A 24 0.18 6.12 4.78
N ALA A 25 1.16 5.96 3.89
CA ALA A 25 2.57 5.75 4.26
C ALA A 25 3.13 6.92 5.08
N GLY A 26 2.85 8.15 4.66
CA GLY A 26 3.30 9.37 5.34
C GLY A 26 2.64 9.56 6.71
N LEU A 27 1.35 9.23 6.84
CA LEU A 27 0.65 9.22 8.11
C LEU A 27 1.27 8.21 9.07
N THR A 28 1.50 6.98 8.59
CA THR A 28 2.13 5.90 9.37
C THR A 28 3.48 6.34 9.93
N TRP A 29 4.36 6.89 9.08
CA TRP A 29 5.66 7.39 9.51
C TRP A 29 5.54 8.56 10.50
N LYS A 30 4.61 9.48 10.27
CA LYS A 30 4.34 10.61 11.18
C LYS A 30 3.90 10.10 12.57
N LEU A 31 3.06 9.07 12.63
CA LEU A 31 2.66 8.44 13.88
C LEU A 31 3.81 7.72 14.56
N MET A 32 4.61 6.95 13.82
CA MET A 32 5.82 6.30 14.36
C MET A 32 6.76 7.32 15.01
N LYS A 33 7.05 8.43 14.32
CA LYS A 33 7.88 9.52 14.88
C LYS A 33 7.27 10.17 16.12
N LYS A 34 5.95 10.34 16.15
CA LYS A 34 5.26 11.00 17.26
C LYS A 34 5.20 10.11 18.50
N LEU A 35 5.00 8.81 18.32
CA LEU A 35 4.64 7.88 19.39
C LEU A 35 5.82 7.02 19.86
N ILE A 36 6.85 6.81 19.02
CA ILE A 36 8.02 5.99 19.32
C ILE A 36 9.24 6.90 19.52
N PRO A 37 9.90 6.87 20.70
CA PRO A 37 11.11 7.65 20.94
C PRO A 37 12.27 7.25 20.02
N GLY A 38 13.09 8.23 19.64
CA GLY A 38 14.35 7.98 18.92
C GLY A 38 14.23 7.75 17.41
N ILE A 39 13.04 7.91 16.83
CA ILE A 39 12.86 7.78 15.38
C ILE A 39 13.35 9.07 14.67
N PRO A 40 14.26 8.97 13.68
CA PRO A 40 14.77 10.12 12.94
C PRO A 40 13.70 10.70 12.00
N GLU A 41 13.94 11.93 11.54
CA GLU A 41 13.07 12.59 10.55
C GLU A 41 12.99 11.80 9.24
N LEU A 42 14.14 11.39 8.71
CA LEU A 42 14.25 10.58 7.51
C LEU A 42 14.49 9.11 7.89
N SER A 43 13.66 8.21 7.37
CA SER A 43 13.85 6.77 7.57
C SER A 43 15.13 6.29 6.84
N PRO A 44 15.98 5.46 7.47
CA PRO A 44 17.09 4.81 6.78
C PRO A 44 16.63 3.80 5.71
N PHE A 45 15.33 3.49 5.70
CA PHE A 45 14.65 2.63 4.73
C PHE A 45 13.73 3.42 3.78
N ALA A 46 13.87 4.74 3.70
CA ALA A 46 13.22 5.50 2.63
C ALA A 46 13.82 5.09 1.27
N PRO A 47 13.03 4.99 0.19
CA PRO A 47 13.51 4.54 -1.13
C PRO A 47 14.76 5.30 -1.60
N GLU A 48 14.77 6.63 -1.45
CA GLU A 48 15.90 7.46 -1.84
C GLU A 48 17.18 7.12 -1.06
N VAL A 49 17.06 6.82 0.24
CA VAL A 49 18.20 6.43 1.08
C VAL A 49 18.70 5.04 0.71
N MET A 50 17.79 4.08 0.54
CA MET A 50 18.14 2.71 0.14
C MET A 50 18.83 2.69 -1.22
N ARG A 51 18.38 3.51 -2.18
CA ARG A 51 19.02 3.67 -3.49
C ARG A 51 20.48 4.07 -3.36
N TRP A 52 20.78 5.10 -2.58
CA TRP A 52 22.17 5.54 -2.38
C TRP A 52 23.03 4.48 -1.72
N ARG A 53 22.48 3.76 -0.73
CA ARG A 53 23.19 2.67 -0.05
C ARG A 53 23.45 1.48 -0.97
N LEU A 54 22.50 1.10 -1.81
CA LEU A 54 22.68 0.05 -2.80
C LEU A 54 23.68 0.46 -3.88
N LEU A 55 23.66 1.72 -4.33
CA LEU A 55 24.66 2.23 -5.27
C LEU A 55 26.07 2.16 -4.67
N ASP A 56 26.22 2.58 -3.41
CA ASP A 56 27.49 2.52 -2.69
C ASP A 56 27.97 1.07 -2.55
N LEU A 57 27.07 0.15 -2.18
CA LEU A 57 27.34 -1.29 -2.18
C LEU A 57 27.87 -1.75 -3.53
N PHE A 58 27.14 -1.51 -4.64
CA PHE A 58 27.54 -2.00 -5.96
C PHE A 58 28.92 -1.50 -6.41
N ARG A 59 29.35 -0.34 -5.90
CA ARG A 59 30.67 0.26 -6.19
C ARG A 59 31.74 -0.10 -5.18
N SER A 60 31.39 -0.77 -4.08
CA SER A 60 32.31 -1.15 -3.01
C SER A 60 33.21 -2.33 -3.40
N ALA A 61 34.41 -2.37 -2.82
CA ALA A 61 35.31 -3.52 -2.98
C ALA A 61 34.74 -4.82 -2.37
N GLU A 62 33.90 -4.68 -1.34
CA GLU A 62 33.16 -5.78 -0.70
C GLU A 62 32.21 -6.45 -1.69
N PHE A 63 31.39 -5.67 -2.40
CA PHE A 63 30.51 -6.22 -3.41
C PHE A 63 31.28 -6.80 -4.60
N GLN A 64 32.40 -6.19 -5.02
CA GLN A 64 33.14 -6.65 -6.19
C GLN A 64 33.92 -7.95 -5.93
N ASN A 65 34.47 -8.14 -4.73
CA ASN A 65 35.38 -9.25 -4.42
C ASN A 65 34.84 -10.24 -3.37
N GLY A 66 33.79 -9.88 -2.63
CA GLY A 66 33.24 -10.69 -1.55
C GLY A 66 32.51 -11.93 -2.08
N ALA A 67 32.80 -13.09 -1.50
CA ALA A 67 32.12 -14.34 -1.84
C ALA A 67 30.63 -14.31 -1.47
N GLU A 68 30.25 -13.53 -0.45
CA GLU A 68 28.86 -13.43 0.00
C GLU A 68 27.90 -12.87 -1.07
N PHE A 69 28.41 -11.97 -1.93
CA PHE A 69 27.66 -11.31 -3.00
C PHE A 69 27.83 -12.00 -4.37
N GLU A 70 28.47 -13.15 -4.46
CA GLU A 70 28.70 -13.86 -5.74
C GLU A 70 27.39 -14.13 -6.49
N ASP A 71 26.38 -14.70 -5.82
CA ASP A 71 25.07 -14.95 -6.43
C ASP A 71 24.39 -13.65 -6.92
N VAL A 72 24.56 -12.55 -6.15
CA VAL A 72 23.98 -11.25 -6.51
C VAL A 72 24.67 -10.70 -7.76
N ARG A 73 26.00 -10.78 -7.84
CA ARG A 73 26.75 -10.38 -9.04
C ARG A 73 26.34 -11.21 -10.24
N ASN A 74 26.23 -12.53 -10.10
CA ASN A 74 25.87 -13.42 -11.21
C ASN A 74 24.51 -13.07 -11.82
N VAL A 75 23.52 -12.69 -11.00
CA VAL A 75 22.19 -12.30 -11.48
C VAL A 75 22.20 -10.90 -12.10
N LEU A 76 22.95 -9.96 -11.53
CA LEU A 76 22.89 -8.54 -11.91
C LEU A 76 23.98 -8.12 -12.93
N GLN A 77 24.89 -9.03 -13.31
CA GLN A 77 26.06 -8.73 -14.15
C GLN A 77 25.73 -8.10 -15.49
N ASP A 78 24.62 -8.50 -16.12
CA ASP A 78 24.23 -8.00 -17.44
C ASP A 78 23.73 -6.54 -17.37
N TYR A 79 23.36 -6.09 -16.18
CA TYR A 79 22.85 -4.74 -15.95
C TYR A 79 23.90 -3.83 -15.32
N LEU A 80 24.65 -4.31 -14.33
CA LEU A 80 25.69 -3.54 -13.67
C LEU A 80 26.80 -3.15 -14.66
N GLY A 81 27.14 -1.87 -14.72
CA GLY A 81 28.11 -1.34 -15.67
C GLY A 81 27.69 -1.34 -17.14
N SER A 82 26.44 -1.72 -17.48
CA SER A 82 25.94 -1.72 -18.86
C SER A 82 25.78 -0.32 -19.47
N GLY A 83 25.83 0.72 -18.64
CA GLY A 83 25.81 2.12 -19.06
C GLY A 83 26.16 3.06 -17.90
N GLU A 84 26.39 4.33 -18.22
CA GLU A 84 26.89 5.33 -17.27
C GLU A 84 26.00 5.51 -16.02
N SER A 85 24.68 5.33 -16.18
CA SER A 85 23.70 5.46 -15.10
C SER A 85 23.03 4.15 -14.71
N ALA A 86 23.47 3.00 -15.25
CA ALA A 86 22.83 1.72 -15.03
C ALA A 86 22.77 1.40 -13.53
N ASP A 87 23.90 1.34 -12.82
CA ASP A 87 23.94 1.01 -11.39
C ASP A 87 22.99 1.86 -10.53
N TYR A 88 22.86 3.16 -10.84
CA TYR A 88 21.96 4.09 -10.15
C TYR A 88 20.48 3.78 -10.44
N GLN A 89 20.15 3.42 -11.68
CA GLN A 89 18.82 2.98 -12.07
C GLN A 89 18.46 1.65 -11.39
N LEU A 90 19.38 0.67 -11.37
CA LEU A 90 19.18 -0.62 -10.70
C LEU A 90 18.90 -0.42 -9.22
N ALA A 91 19.77 0.35 -8.55
CA ALA A 91 19.65 0.63 -7.13
C ALA A 91 18.30 1.28 -6.80
N GLY A 92 17.77 2.10 -7.71
CA GLY A 92 16.44 2.68 -7.57
C GLY A 92 15.33 1.66 -7.68
N GLN A 93 15.35 0.83 -8.73
CA GLN A 93 14.34 -0.20 -8.94
C GLN A 93 14.31 -1.19 -7.76
N LEU A 94 15.48 -1.59 -7.27
CA LEU A 94 15.59 -2.45 -6.09
C LEU A 94 15.10 -1.78 -4.82
N ALA A 95 15.43 -0.50 -4.60
CA ALA A 95 14.91 0.27 -3.47
C ALA A 95 13.37 0.38 -3.50
N ASP A 96 12.79 0.61 -4.68
CA ASP A 96 11.34 0.67 -4.86
C ASP A 96 10.69 -0.70 -4.59
N ILE A 97 11.32 -1.80 -5.00
CA ILE A 97 10.86 -3.17 -4.70
C ILE A 97 10.91 -3.43 -3.18
N PHE A 98 12.00 -3.07 -2.50
CA PHE A 98 12.11 -3.25 -1.05
C PHE A 98 11.10 -2.41 -0.27
N ASP A 99 10.82 -1.17 -0.68
CA ASP A 99 9.75 -0.37 -0.05
C ASP A 99 8.36 -0.99 -0.28
N GLN A 100 8.12 -1.61 -1.43
CA GLN A 100 6.90 -2.38 -1.65
C GLN A 100 6.83 -3.61 -0.75
N TYR A 101 7.92 -4.37 -0.58
CA TYR A 101 7.94 -5.52 0.33
C TYR A 101 7.66 -5.12 1.78
N LEU A 102 8.18 -3.98 2.22
CA LEU A 102 7.88 -3.42 3.55
C LEU A 102 6.39 -3.13 3.80
N VAL A 103 5.56 -3.07 2.76
CA VAL A 103 4.13 -2.78 2.85
C VAL A 103 3.27 -4.00 2.53
N TYR A 104 3.62 -4.71 1.45
CA TYR A 104 2.79 -5.79 0.91
C TYR A 104 3.28 -7.18 1.32
N ARG A 105 4.53 -7.34 1.73
CA ARG A 105 5.14 -8.63 2.10
C ARG A 105 5.96 -8.52 3.39
N PRO A 106 5.42 -7.95 4.49
CA PRO A 106 6.16 -7.79 5.75
C PRO A 106 6.75 -9.11 6.27
N GLN A 107 6.05 -10.23 6.05
CA GLN A 107 6.49 -11.57 6.43
C GLN A 107 7.76 -12.05 5.71
N TRP A 108 8.04 -11.56 4.49
CA TRP A 108 9.29 -11.86 3.79
C TRP A 108 10.45 -11.15 4.46
N ILE A 109 10.26 -9.87 4.75
CA ILE A 109 11.24 -9.03 5.44
C ILE A 109 11.62 -9.62 6.80
N ASP A 110 10.63 -10.01 7.61
CA ASP A 110 10.87 -10.63 8.92
C ASP A 110 11.63 -11.96 8.81
N ALA A 111 11.29 -12.79 7.82
CA ALA A 111 11.97 -14.06 7.59
C ALA A 111 13.43 -13.83 7.18
N TRP A 112 13.67 -12.94 6.21
CA TRP A 112 15.00 -12.61 5.72
C TRP A 112 15.88 -11.98 6.79
N GLN A 113 15.32 -11.14 7.66
CA GLN A 113 16.04 -10.55 8.79
C GLN A 113 16.52 -11.62 9.80
N GLN A 114 15.76 -12.72 9.92
CA GLN A 114 16.11 -13.88 10.75
C GLN A 114 17.02 -14.89 10.02
N GLY A 115 17.44 -14.59 8.79
CA GLY A 115 18.22 -15.49 7.95
C GLY A 115 17.43 -16.70 7.42
N ARG A 116 16.10 -16.66 7.47
CA ARG A 116 15.22 -17.71 6.94
C ARG A 116 14.85 -17.42 5.49
N ILE A 117 14.76 -18.49 4.69
CA ILE A 117 14.32 -18.48 3.29
C ILE A 117 12.97 -19.19 3.22
N LEU A 118 12.03 -18.63 2.47
CA LEU A 118 10.64 -19.07 2.39
C LEU A 118 10.34 -19.95 1.15
N GLY A 119 11.29 -20.07 0.22
CA GLY A 119 11.13 -20.86 -0.99
C GLY A 119 10.32 -20.13 -2.07
N LEU A 120 10.57 -18.83 -2.25
CA LEU A 120 9.84 -17.95 -3.18
C LEU A 120 10.35 -18.02 -4.62
N GLY A 121 11.38 -18.83 -4.88
CA GLY A 121 12.07 -18.98 -6.15
C GLY A 121 13.54 -18.59 -6.05
N ASP A 122 14.24 -18.69 -7.18
CA ASP A 122 15.70 -18.49 -7.24
C ASP A 122 16.12 -17.06 -6.85
N ASP A 123 15.24 -16.08 -7.07
CA ASP A 123 15.52 -14.68 -6.78
C ASP A 123 15.55 -14.34 -5.28
N GLU A 124 14.93 -15.16 -4.43
CA GLU A 124 14.85 -14.90 -2.99
C GLU A 124 16.25 -14.85 -2.35
N ILE A 125 17.16 -15.69 -2.83
CA ILE A 125 18.49 -15.85 -2.23
C ILE A 125 19.28 -14.54 -2.35
N TRP A 126 19.32 -13.94 -3.54
CA TRP A 126 20.08 -12.72 -3.76
C TRP A 126 19.37 -11.49 -3.19
N GLN A 127 18.03 -11.43 -3.25
CA GLN A 127 17.26 -10.33 -2.68
C GLN A 127 17.37 -10.29 -1.15
N SER A 128 17.28 -11.44 -0.48
CA SER A 128 17.43 -11.51 0.99
C SER A 128 18.84 -11.13 1.46
N LYS A 129 19.88 -11.34 0.65
CA LYS A 129 21.24 -10.85 0.91
C LYS A 129 21.31 -9.33 0.84
N LEU A 130 20.76 -8.73 -0.21
CA LEU A 130 20.71 -7.27 -0.34
C LEU A 130 19.87 -6.63 0.77
N TRP A 131 18.75 -7.26 1.16
CA TRP A 131 17.95 -6.79 2.29
C TRP A 131 18.75 -6.81 3.60
N ARG A 132 19.47 -7.89 3.90
CA ARG A 132 20.30 -7.98 5.11
C ARG A 132 21.48 -6.99 5.10
N TYR A 133 21.98 -6.61 3.93
CA TYR A 133 22.92 -5.49 3.82
C TYR A 133 22.25 -4.15 4.16
N LEU A 134 21.02 -3.94 3.70
CA LEU A 134 20.23 -2.74 4.03
C LEU A 134 19.86 -2.67 5.51
N ASP A 135 19.70 -3.81 6.19
CA ASP A 135 19.44 -3.88 7.63
C ASP A 135 20.46 -4.77 8.36
N ASP A 136 21.69 -4.27 8.52
CA ASP A 136 22.77 -4.94 9.25
C ASP A 136 22.72 -4.70 10.78
N GLY A 137 21.66 -4.04 11.26
CA GLY A 137 21.44 -3.72 12.66
C GLY A 137 22.20 -2.49 13.18
N ARG A 138 22.92 -1.76 12.32
CA ARG A 138 23.67 -0.54 12.68
C ARG A 138 22.94 0.76 12.34
N GLN A 139 21.70 0.66 11.86
CA GLN A 139 20.90 1.75 11.34
C GLN A 139 20.37 2.59 12.50
N SER A 140 20.20 3.90 12.25
CA SER A 140 19.74 4.86 13.24
C SER A 140 18.31 4.59 13.72
N ALA A 141 17.51 3.85 12.95
CA ALA A 141 16.19 3.37 13.35
C ALA A 141 15.81 2.09 12.60
N PRO A 142 14.90 1.26 13.17
CA PRO A 142 14.38 0.07 12.50
C PRO A 142 13.51 0.41 11.28
N HIS A 143 13.34 -0.56 10.39
CA HIS A 143 12.38 -0.48 9.28
C HIS A 143 10.93 -0.53 9.79
N ARG A 144 9.98 -0.12 8.93
CA ARG A 144 8.56 0.04 9.33
C ARG A 144 7.91 -1.25 9.84
N VAL A 145 8.29 -2.41 9.30
CA VAL A 145 7.75 -3.70 9.74
C VAL A 145 8.17 -3.98 11.19
N ALA A 146 9.44 -3.76 11.54
CA ALA A 146 9.93 -3.90 12.92
C ALA A 146 9.34 -2.88 13.90
N LEU A 147 8.83 -1.75 13.41
CA LEU A 147 8.16 -0.72 14.21
C LEU A 147 6.65 -0.94 14.33
N TRP A 148 6.07 -1.87 13.58
CA TRP A 148 4.62 -1.98 13.42
C TRP A 148 3.90 -2.27 14.73
N GLU A 149 4.28 -3.35 15.42
CA GLU A 149 3.67 -3.72 16.70
C GLU A 149 3.87 -2.64 17.77
N LYS A 150 5.03 -1.97 17.76
CA LYS A 150 5.31 -0.86 18.67
C LYS A 150 4.42 0.34 18.39
N LEU A 151 4.13 0.62 17.12
CA LEU A 151 3.21 1.69 16.73
C LEU A 151 1.81 1.36 17.23
N LEU A 152 1.29 0.18 16.91
CA LEU A 152 -0.07 -0.23 17.28
C LEU A 152 -0.26 -0.21 18.80
N ALA A 153 0.71 -0.74 19.56
CA ALA A 153 0.66 -0.73 21.01
C ALA A 153 0.81 0.66 21.65
N ALA A 154 1.31 1.65 20.90
CA ALA A 154 1.51 3.03 21.38
C ALA A 154 0.35 3.97 21.02
N LEU A 155 -0.64 3.50 20.26
CA LEU A 155 -1.85 4.26 19.95
C LEU A 155 -2.62 4.54 21.23
N ASP A 156 -3.02 5.79 21.40
CA ASP A 156 -3.75 6.25 22.58
C ASP A 156 -4.53 7.52 22.22
N LYS A 157 -5.77 7.61 22.70
CA LYS A 157 -6.69 8.72 22.39
C LYS A 157 -6.09 10.10 22.73
N ASP A 158 -5.31 10.21 23.81
CA ASP A 158 -4.77 11.48 24.29
C ASP A 158 -3.60 11.96 23.41
N LYS A 159 -3.06 11.06 22.58
CA LYS A 159 -1.95 11.34 21.65
C LYS A 159 -2.41 11.44 20.20
N LEU A 160 -3.68 11.18 19.90
CA LEU A 160 -4.25 11.20 18.56
C LEU A 160 -5.12 12.45 18.36
N PRO A 161 -5.38 12.89 17.12
CA PRO A 161 -6.43 13.87 16.86
C PRO A 161 -7.80 13.27 17.21
N GLU A 162 -8.79 14.13 17.40
CA GLU A 162 -10.17 13.68 17.64
C GLU A 162 -10.72 12.80 16.51
N ARG A 163 -10.32 13.09 15.27
CA ARG A 163 -10.87 12.43 14.09
C ARG A 163 -9.91 12.39 12.91
N TYR A 164 -10.04 11.33 12.12
CA TYR A 164 -9.42 11.16 10.81
C TYR A 164 -10.49 11.12 9.71
N PHE A 165 -10.15 11.71 8.56
CA PHE A 165 -10.97 11.63 7.36
C PHE A 165 -10.17 11.00 6.22
N VAL A 166 -10.72 9.95 5.63
CA VAL A 166 -10.10 9.21 4.53
C VAL A 166 -10.93 9.45 3.27
N PHE A 167 -10.36 10.14 2.29
CA PHE A 167 -11.06 10.54 1.06
C PHE A 167 -10.42 9.98 -0.19
N GLY A 168 -11.25 9.45 -1.10
CA GLY A 168 -10.86 9.17 -2.48
C GLY A 168 -9.80 8.08 -2.62
N ILE A 169 -9.88 7.08 -1.76
CA ILE A 169 -9.01 5.91 -1.83
C ILE A 169 -9.84 4.76 -2.38
N SER A 170 -9.48 4.30 -3.58
CA SER A 170 -10.10 3.14 -4.23
C SER A 170 -9.33 1.85 -3.98
N THR A 171 -8.10 1.95 -3.47
CA THR A 171 -7.24 0.83 -3.09
C THR A 171 -6.36 1.22 -1.92
N MET A 172 -6.15 0.30 -0.98
CA MET A 172 -5.24 0.52 0.13
C MET A 172 -4.54 -0.79 0.49
N ALA A 173 -3.25 -0.71 0.83
CA ALA A 173 -2.53 -1.89 1.29
C ALA A 173 -3.11 -2.41 2.62
N PRO A 174 -3.14 -3.74 2.84
CA PRO A 174 -3.69 -4.34 4.07
C PRO A 174 -3.12 -3.75 5.36
N MET A 175 -1.83 -3.43 5.38
CA MET A 175 -1.15 -2.79 6.51
C MET A 175 -1.83 -1.46 6.90
N TYR A 176 -2.14 -0.59 5.95
CA TYR A 176 -2.76 0.70 6.26
C TYR A 176 -4.23 0.59 6.62
N LEU A 177 -4.92 -0.39 6.03
CA LEU A 177 -6.27 -0.77 6.37
C LEU A 177 -6.36 -1.23 7.84
N GLN A 178 -5.43 -2.08 8.28
CA GLN A 178 -5.27 -2.46 9.70
C GLN A 178 -4.98 -1.27 10.61
N LEU A 179 -4.16 -0.31 10.17
CA LEU A 179 -3.91 0.91 10.95
C LEU A 179 -5.17 1.75 11.13
N LEU A 180 -6.00 1.91 10.09
CA LEU A 180 -7.26 2.64 10.21
C LEU A 180 -8.19 1.96 11.22
N HIS A 181 -8.31 0.64 11.15
CA HIS A 181 -9.06 -0.14 12.14
C HIS A 181 -8.52 0.07 13.57
N LYS A 182 -7.19 0.01 13.75
CA LYS A 182 -6.59 0.22 15.06
C LYS A 182 -6.72 1.66 15.56
N LEU A 183 -6.72 2.64 14.67
CA LEU A 183 -7.00 4.03 15.03
C LEU A 183 -8.46 4.23 15.46
N SER A 184 -9.41 3.51 14.86
CA SER A 184 -10.84 3.63 15.22
C SER A 184 -11.15 3.13 16.63
N GLU A 185 -10.29 2.30 17.22
CA GLU A 185 -10.40 1.93 18.64
C GLU A 185 -10.11 3.10 19.61
N HIS A 186 -9.54 4.21 19.13
CA HIS A 186 -9.08 5.33 19.95
C HIS A 186 -9.63 6.71 19.56
N CYS A 187 -10.13 6.88 18.33
CA CYS A 187 -10.65 8.15 17.80
C CYS A 187 -11.55 7.90 16.61
N ASP A 188 -12.30 8.92 16.17
CA ASP A 188 -13.22 8.75 15.04
C ASP A 188 -12.45 8.59 13.73
N VAL A 189 -12.81 7.58 12.92
CA VAL A 189 -12.23 7.38 11.59
C VAL A 189 -13.36 7.35 10.56
N PHE A 190 -13.49 8.43 9.79
CA PHE A 190 -14.49 8.54 8.74
C PHE A 190 -13.89 8.16 7.38
N VAL A 191 -14.42 7.12 6.75
CA VAL A 191 -13.99 6.66 5.43
C VAL A 191 -15.03 7.03 4.37
N PHE A 192 -14.67 7.92 3.45
CA PHE A 192 -15.49 8.31 2.31
C PHE A 192 -15.09 7.46 1.11
N ALA A 193 -15.63 6.25 1.06
CA ALA A 193 -15.40 5.29 0.00
C ALA A 193 -16.27 5.63 -1.22
N LEU A 194 -15.64 5.81 -2.38
CA LEU A 194 -16.35 6.05 -3.64
C LEU A 194 -16.76 4.72 -4.24
N ASN A 195 -17.92 4.20 -3.83
CA ASN A 195 -18.42 2.91 -4.27
C ASN A 195 -19.17 3.05 -5.61
N PRO A 196 -18.76 2.33 -6.68
CA PRO A 196 -19.47 2.38 -7.95
C PRO A 196 -20.83 1.66 -7.93
N SER A 197 -21.10 0.80 -6.94
CA SER A 197 -22.34 0.00 -6.87
C SER A 197 -22.93 -0.01 -5.47
N GLY A 198 -24.26 0.08 -5.38
CA GLY A 198 -24.99 -0.09 -4.13
C GLY A 198 -25.15 -1.54 -3.69
N MET A 199 -24.88 -2.48 -4.61
CA MET A 199 -24.95 -3.92 -4.35
C MET A 199 -23.55 -4.46 -4.01
N TYR A 200 -23.49 -5.55 -3.22
CA TYR A 200 -22.23 -6.23 -2.98
C TYR A 200 -21.66 -6.81 -4.28
N TRP A 201 -20.38 -6.51 -4.57
CA TRP A 201 -19.76 -6.86 -5.85
C TRP A 201 -18.37 -7.53 -5.72
N GLY A 202 -17.96 -7.90 -4.51
CA GLY A 202 -16.69 -8.59 -4.23
C GLY A 202 -16.55 -9.95 -4.92
N ASN A 203 -17.67 -10.66 -5.11
CA ASN A 203 -17.68 -11.98 -5.75
C ASN A 203 -18.07 -11.95 -7.24
N VAL A 204 -18.09 -10.77 -7.88
CA VAL A 204 -18.51 -10.66 -9.28
C VAL A 204 -17.44 -11.24 -10.21
N ILE A 205 -17.78 -12.34 -10.88
CA ILE A 205 -16.89 -13.07 -11.79
C ILE A 205 -17.12 -12.61 -13.23
N GLU A 206 -16.06 -12.57 -14.03
CA GLU A 206 -16.17 -12.29 -15.47
C GLU A 206 -16.96 -13.41 -16.18
N ALA A 207 -17.89 -13.05 -17.06
CA ALA A 207 -18.67 -14.02 -17.84
C ALA A 207 -17.81 -15.03 -18.62
N ALA A 208 -16.64 -14.61 -19.10
CA ALA A 208 -15.68 -15.49 -19.79
C ALA A 208 -15.05 -16.55 -18.87
N GLN A 209 -14.94 -16.30 -17.56
CA GLN A 209 -14.46 -17.27 -16.58
C GLN A 209 -15.58 -18.23 -16.18
N ILE A 210 -16.81 -17.73 -16.02
CA ILE A 210 -18.01 -18.55 -15.76
C ILE A 210 -18.20 -19.60 -16.87
N LEU A 211 -18.05 -19.21 -18.14
CA LEU A 211 -18.16 -20.12 -19.30
C LEU A 211 -17.02 -21.15 -19.43
N LYS A 212 -15.87 -20.92 -18.78
CA LYS A 212 -14.73 -21.86 -18.76
C LYS A 212 -14.84 -22.92 -17.65
N GLY A 213 -15.78 -22.75 -16.70
CA GLY A 213 -15.91 -23.57 -15.50
C GLY A 213 -16.46 -24.99 -15.69
N GLY A 214 -16.82 -25.41 -16.90
CA GLY A 214 -17.23 -26.79 -17.22
C GLY A 214 -18.57 -27.27 -16.63
N GLY A 215 -19.24 -26.45 -15.81
CA GLY A 215 -20.57 -26.69 -15.25
C GLY A 215 -21.64 -25.74 -15.81
N ASP A 216 -22.88 -25.87 -15.30
CA ASP A 216 -23.98 -24.96 -15.65
C ASP A 216 -23.66 -23.55 -15.08
N PRO A 217 -23.49 -22.52 -15.92
CA PRO A 217 -23.02 -21.23 -15.47
C PRO A 217 -24.06 -20.55 -14.56
N ASP A 218 -23.70 -20.38 -13.28
CA ASP A 218 -24.51 -19.61 -12.33
C ASP A 218 -24.40 -18.11 -12.66
N LEU A 219 -25.31 -17.64 -13.52
CA LEU A 219 -25.39 -16.24 -13.93
C LEU A 219 -25.85 -15.30 -12.81
N THR A 220 -26.30 -15.81 -11.66
CA THR A 220 -26.66 -14.96 -10.51
C THR A 220 -25.44 -14.28 -9.90
N GLN A 221 -24.23 -14.79 -10.18
CA GLN A 221 -22.95 -14.18 -9.79
C GLN A 221 -22.41 -13.20 -10.83
N ALA A 222 -23.07 -13.08 -11.99
CA ALA A 222 -22.68 -12.15 -13.04
C ALA A 222 -23.22 -10.75 -12.70
N GLY A 223 -22.43 -9.96 -11.96
CA GLY A 223 -22.63 -8.52 -11.84
C GLY A 223 -22.38 -7.78 -13.16
N HIS A 224 -22.49 -6.44 -13.15
CA HIS A 224 -22.31 -5.63 -14.36
C HIS A 224 -20.96 -5.93 -15.05
N PRO A 225 -20.91 -6.22 -16.37
CA PRO A 225 -19.68 -6.69 -17.04
C PRO A 225 -18.48 -5.73 -16.93
N LEU A 226 -18.74 -4.42 -16.92
CA LEU A 226 -17.69 -3.42 -16.71
C LEU A 226 -17.16 -3.45 -15.27
N LEU A 227 -18.02 -3.71 -14.28
CA LEU A 227 -17.60 -3.83 -12.89
C LEU A 227 -16.78 -5.12 -12.69
N ALA A 228 -17.19 -6.21 -13.33
CA ALA A 228 -16.47 -7.49 -13.30
C ALA A 228 -15.03 -7.37 -13.84
N SER A 229 -14.88 -6.67 -14.97
CA SER A 229 -13.60 -6.56 -15.69
C SER A 229 -12.71 -5.45 -15.15
N LEU A 230 -13.27 -4.29 -14.79
CA LEU A 230 -12.51 -3.09 -14.39
C LEU A 230 -12.44 -2.90 -12.87
N GLY A 231 -13.33 -3.52 -12.11
CA GLY A 231 -13.46 -3.31 -10.67
C GLY A 231 -12.44 -4.06 -9.80
N LYS A 232 -11.57 -4.91 -10.38
CA LYS A 232 -10.70 -5.85 -9.63
C LYS A 232 -9.95 -5.20 -8.47
N GLN A 233 -9.38 -4.02 -8.71
CA GLN A 233 -8.63 -3.27 -7.70
C GLN A 233 -9.53 -2.78 -6.56
N GLY A 234 -10.74 -2.30 -6.86
CA GLY A 234 -11.67 -1.81 -5.84
C GLY A 234 -12.28 -2.95 -5.01
N ARG A 235 -12.40 -4.16 -5.56
CA ARG A 235 -12.96 -5.32 -4.85
C ARG A 235 -12.24 -5.57 -3.53
N ASP A 236 -10.92 -5.74 -3.56
CA ASP A 236 -10.13 -6.01 -2.35
C ASP A 236 -10.32 -4.92 -1.26
N PHE A 237 -10.49 -3.66 -1.67
CA PHE A 237 -10.72 -2.56 -0.74
C PHE A 237 -12.12 -2.61 -0.11
N PHE A 238 -13.16 -2.85 -0.92
CA PHE A 238 -14.53 -2.94 -0.41
C PHE A 238 -14.77 -4.25 0.36
N ASP A 239 -14.14 -5.35 -0.03
CA ASP A 239 -14.18 -6.60 0.72
C ASP A 239 -13.59 -6.41 2.11
N PHE A 240 -12.44 -5.73 2.20
CA PHE A 240 -11.89 -5.36 3.50
C PHE A 240 -12.85 -4.49 4.32
N LEU A 241 -13.45 -3.45 3.73
CA LEU A 241 -14.42 -2.61 4.45
C LEU A 241 -15.61 -3.42 4.97
N ASN A 242 -16.13 -4.37 4.17
CA ASN A 242 -17.23 -5.24 4.56
C ASN A 242 -16.85 -6.24 5.68
N GLU A 243 -15.57 -6.64 5.76
CA GLU A 243 -15.05 -7.49 6.83
C GLU A 243 -14.83 -6.73 8.15
N MET A 244 -14.74 -5.40 8.11
CA MET A 244 -14.59 -4.59 9.31
C MET A 244 -15.90 -4.45 10.08
N GLU A 245 -15.79 -4.42 11.40
CA GLU A 245 -16.89 -3.93 12.25
C GLU A 245 -17.00 -2.41 12.10
N ILE A 246 -17.90 -1.96 11.23
CA ILE A 246 -18.23 -0.55 11.03
C ILE A 246 -19.36 -0.17 11.99
N GLU A 247 -19.15 0.88 12.80
CA GLU A 247 -20.17 1.37 13.73
C GLU A 247 -21.40 1.92 13.00
N GLU A 248 -21.19 2.73 11.96
CA GLU A 248 -22.23 3.30 11.13
C GLU A 248 -21.81 3.30 9.66
N GLU A 249 -22.59 2.62 8.82
CA GLU A 249 -22.48 2.71 7.36
C GLU A 249 -23.66 3.53 6.82
N THR A 250 -23.36 4.66 6.17
CA THR A 250 -24.38 5.48 5.51
C THR A 250 -24.22 5.37 3.99
N PRO A 251 -25.10 4.63 3.30
CA PRO A 251 -25.08 4.59 1.85
C PRO A 251 -25.51 5.94 1.27
N VAL A 252 -24.60 6.63 0.59
CA VAL A 252 -24.87 7.91 -0.08
C VAL A 252 -24.79 7.71 -1.59
N PHE A 253 -25.83 7.09 -2.14
CA PHE A 253 -25.99 6.90 -3.59
C PHE A 253 -27.02 7.89 -4.13
N GLU A 254 -26.66 8.63 -5.17
CA GLU A 254 -27.60 9.48 -5.89
C GLU A 254 -28.50 8.62 -6.80
N GLU A 255 -29.77 9.01 -6.96
CA GLU A 255 -30.64 8.35 -7.92
C GLU A 255 -30.16 8.63 -9.35
N GLY A 256 -29.83 7.56 -10.08
CA GLY A 256 -29.40 7.65 -11.47
C GLY A 256 -30.55 8.00 -12.43
N GLY A 257 -30.26 8.82 -13.43
CA GLY A 257 -31.15 9.07 -14.56
C GLY A 257 -31.01 8.03 -15.68
N ARG A 258 -31.96 7.99 -16.62
CA ARG A 258 -31.84 7.24 -17.89
C ARG A 258 -32.12 8.11 -19.13
N ASP A 259 -31.96 9.41 -18.97
CA ASP A 259 -32.14 10.46 -19.98
C ASP A 259 -31.02 10.48 -21.03
N THR A 260 -29.84 9.92 -20.71
CA THR A 260 -28.74 9.75 -21.65
C THR A 260 -28.20 8.33 -21.61
N LEU A 261 -27.50 7.92 -22.67
CA LEU A 261 -26.79 6.63 -22.70
C LEU A 261 -25.76 6.53 -21.57
N LEU A 262 -25.10 7.64 -21.23
CA LEU A 262 -24.15 7.69 -20.12
C LEU A 262 -24.84 7.42 -18.78
N HIS A 263 -25.96 8.10 -18.51
CA HIS A 263 -26.69 7.90 -17.26
C HIS A 263 -27.30 6.50 -17.18
N ALA A 264 -27.77 5.93 -18.30
CA ALA A 264 -28.22 4.54 -18.34
C ALA A 264 -27.09 3.58 -17.94
N LEU A 265 -25.90 3.74 -18.51
CA LEU A 265 -24.73 2.91 -18.15
C LEU A 265 -24.32 3.08 -16.68
N GLN A 266 -24.32 4.31 -16.16
CA GLN A 266 -23.97 4.59 -14.76
C GLN A 266 -24.99 3.97 -13.80
N THR A 267 -26.28 4.09 -14.12
CA THR A 267 -27.37 3.46 -13.36
C THR A 267 -27.20 1.94 -13.35
N ASP A 268 -26.92 1.33 -14.51
CA ASP A 268 -26.75 -0.12 -14.62
C ASP A 268 -25.49 -0.66 -13.90
N ILE A 269 -24.48 0.19 -13.66
CA ILE A 269 -23.33 -0.17 -12.81
C ILE A 269 -23.71 -0.05 -11.32
N GLN A 270 -24.51 0.97 -10.98
CA GLN A 270 -24.88 1.29 -9.62
C GLN A 270 -25.85 0.27 -9.02
N THR A 271 -26.81 -0.20 -9.82
CA THR A 271 -27.91 -1.11 -9.42
C THR A 271 -27.71 -2.51 -9.96
#